data_AF-A0A495V992-F1
#
_entry.id   AF-A0A495V992-F1
#
_cell.length_a   1.000
_cell.length_b   1.000
_cell.length_c   1.000
_cell.angle_alpha   90.00
_cell.angle_beta   90.00
_cell.angle_gamma   90.00
#
_symmetry.space_group_name_H-M   'P 1'
#
loop_
_entity.id
_entity.type
_entity.pdbx_description
1 polymer ?
#
loop_
_entity_poly.entity_id
_entity_poly.type
_entity_poly.pdbx_seq_one_letter_code
_entity_poly.pdbx_strand_id
1 'polypeptide(L)' 'MYFEIQGNIEDIEPIAIGNRIQELSRLKKQFGSGRWRKLKGVANVKLDNGHIRRAEVHWCEAHGIGKRKMKIKRFID' A
#
# COMPACT_ATOMS: atom_id res chain seq x y z
N MET A 1 1.09 12.65 5.78
CA MET A 1 0.20 12.83 4.62
C MET A 1 -0.96 11.89 4.78
N TYR A 2 -2.15 12.45 5.02
CA TYR A 2 -3.39 11.70 5.01
C TYR A 2 -3.93 11.76 3.57
N PHE A 3 -4.32 10.62 3.03
CA PHE A 3 -5.00 10.53 1.74
C PHE A 3 -6.00 9.39 1.80
N GLU A 4 -7.04 9.49 1.00
CA GLU A 4 -8.07 8.47 0.89
C GLU A 4 -8.03 7.85 -0.50
N ILE A 5 -8.16 6.52 -0.57
CA ILE A 5 -8.31 5.82 -1.83
C ILE A 5 -9.77 5.98 -2.27
N GLN A 6 -9.99 6.52 -3.46
CA GLN A 6 -11.29 6.67 -4.08
C GLN A 6 -11.48 5.54 -5.10
N GLY A 7 -12.44 4.65 -4.82
CA GLY A 7 -12.72 3.49 -5.66
C GLY A 7 -11.71 2.35 -5.49
N ASN A 8 -11.44 1.63 -6.58
CA ASN A 8 -10.56 0.46 -6.60
C ASN A 8 -9.09 0.83 -6.81
N ILE A 9 -8.20 -0.05 -6.37
CA ILE A 9 -6.79 0.00 -6.76
C ILE A 9 -6.63 -0.92 -7.98
N GLU A 10 -6.12 -0.36 -9.07
CA GLU A 10 -5.87 -1.02 -10.35
C GLU A 10 -4.41 -1.45 -10.47
N ASP A 11 -4.08 -2.25 -11.48
CA ASP A 11 -2.71 -2.67 -11.84
C ASP A 11 -1.91 -3.19 -10.63
N ILE A 12 -2.56 -4.03 -9.82
CA ILE A 12 -1.97 -4.52 -8.57
C ILE A 12 -0.90 -5.56 -8.89
N GLU A 13 0.33 -5.30 -8.45
CA GLU A 13 1.47 -6.19 -8.67
C GLU A 13 2.31 -6.36 -7.38
N PRO A 14 2.81 -7.58 -7.10
CA PRO A 14 3.75 -7.79 -6.01
C PRO A 14 5.14 -7.26 -6.35
N ILE A 15 5.70 -6.41 -5.48
CA ILE A 15 7.08 -5.90 -5.60
C ILE A 15 8.05 -6.57 -4.65
N ALA A 16 7.56 -7.14 -3.53
CA ALA A 16 8.35 -7.98 -2.64
C ALA A 16 7.46 -8.95 -1.87
N ILE A 17 8.00 -10.12 -1.54
CA ILE A 17 7.30 -11.17 -0.78
C ILE A 17 8.21 -11.64 0.34
N GLY A 18 7.65 -11.85 1.54
CA GLY A 18 8.35 -12.42 2.68
C GLY A 18 9.62 -11.64 3.02
N ASN A 19 10.76 -12.34 3.09
CA ASN A 19 12.03 -11.79 3.56
C ASN A 19 12.62 -10.69 2.65
N ARG A 20 12.13 -10.54 1.42
CA ARG A 20 12.52 -9.41 0.54
C ARG A 20 11.89 -8.08 0.98
N ILE A 21 10.95 -8.11 1.92
CA ILE A 21 10.36 -6.91 2.52
C ILE A 21 11.29 -6.42 3.63
N GLN A 22 12.00 -5.32 3.38
CA GLN A 22 12.99 -4.75 4.31
C GLN A 22 12.42 -4.50 5.72
N GLU A 23 11.14 -4.14 5.81
CA GLU A 23 10.45 -3.84 7.07
C GLU A 23 9.64 -5.03 7.64
N LEU A 24 9.88 -6.26 7.17
CA LEU A 24 9.12 -7.45 7.55
C LEU A 24 9.06 -7.68 9.06
N SER A 25 10.20 -7.59 9.77
CA SER A 25 10.25 -7.81 11.22
C SER A 25 9.37 -6.81 11.98
N ARG A 26 9.31 -5.56 11.51
CA ARG A 26 8.45 -4.51 12.09
C ARG A 26 6.97 -4.77 11.79
N LEU A 27 6.64 -5.23 10.58
CA LEU A 27 5.27 -5.62 10.22
C LEU A 27 4.78 -6.77 11.09
N LYS A 28 5.61 -7.81 11.28
CA LYS A 28 5.29 -8.95 12.13
C LYS A 28 5.07 -8.55 13.58
N LYS A 29 5.97 -7.71 14.13
CA LYS A 29 5.85 -7.20 15.51
C LYS A 29 4.61 -6.34 15.72
N GLN A 30 4.22 -5.53 14.72
CA GLN A 30 3.12 -4.58 14.87
C GLN A 30 1.74 -5.19 14.57
N PHE A 31 1.64 -6.11 13.61
CA PHE A 31 0.35 -6.58 13.09
C PHE A 31 0.19 -8.10 13.14
N GLY A 32 1.23 -8.84 13.55
CA GLY A 32 1.21 -10.29 13.64
C GLY A 32 1.93 -11.01 12.50
N SER A 33 2.12 -12.31 12.71
CA SER A 33 2.71 -13.21 11.73
C SER A 33 1.77 -13.40 10.53
N GLY A 34 2.35 -13.64 9.35
CA GLY A 34 1.57 -13.87 8.13
C GLY A 34 2.46 -13.93 6.89
N ARG A 35 1.88 -14.37 5.78
CA ARG A 35 2.51 -14.32 4.46
C ARG A 35 2.44 -12.91 3.91
N TRP A 36 3.33 -12.06 4.40
CA TRP A 36 3.42 -10.66 3.99
C TRP A 36 3.85 -10.52 2.53
N ARG A 37 3.15 -9.64 1.82
CA ARG A 37 3.44 -9.18 0.46
C ARG A 37 3.46 -7.67 0.46
N LYS A 38 4.44 -7.08 -0.21
CA LYS A 38 4.46 -5.66 -0.53
C LYS A 38 3.97 -5.53 -1.97
N LEU A 39 2.89 -4.78 -2.13
CA LEU A 39 2.22 -4.58 -3.40
C LEU A 39 2.35 -3.13 -3.84
N LYS A 40 2.34 -2.91 -5.15
CA LYS A 40 2.06 -1.62 -5.78
C LYS A 40 0.76 -1.71 -6.56
N GLY A 41 0.16 -0.58 -6.86
CA GLY A 41 -0.97 -0.45 -7.77
C GLY A 41 -1.22 1.03 -8.08
N VAL A 42 -2.24 1.29 -8.90
CA VAL A 42 -2.66 2.64 -9.29
C VAL A 42 -4.01 2.95 -8.65
N ALA A 43 -4.17 4.13 -8.08
CA ALA A 43 -5.45 4.54 -7.50
C ALA A 43 -5.70 6.04 -7.66
N ASN A 44 -6.98 6.40 -7.69
CA ASN A 44 -7.39 7.78 -7.43
C ASN A 44 -7.26 8.05 -5.93
N VAL A 45 -6.52 9.09 -5.57
CA VAL A 45 -6.30 9.49 -4.18
C VAL A 45 -6.88 10.89 -3.95
N LYS A 46 -7.71 11.02 -2.91
CA LYS A 46 -8.15 12.33 -2.40
C LYS A 46 -7.11 12.82 -1.42
N LEU A 47 -6.52 13.98 -1.72
CA LEU A 47 -5.56 14.68 -0.87
C LEU A 47 -6.28 15.48 0.22
N ASP A 48 -5.52 15.96 1.20
CA ASP A 48 -6.02 16.78 2.31
C ASP A 48 -6.67 18.10 1.85
N ASN A 49 -6.16 18.69 0.78
CA ASN A 49 -6.74 19.85 0.11
C ASN A 49 -8.01 19.53 -0.72
N GLY A 50 -8.47 18.28 -0.71
CA GLY A 50 -9.65 17.82 -1.44
C GLY A 50 -9.41 17.48 -2.91
N HIS A 51 -8.22 17.74 -3.46
CA HIS A 51 -7.92 17.41 -4.85
C HIS A 51 -7.84 15.89 -5.04
N ILE A 52 -8.37 15.42 -6.16
CA ILE A 52 -8.28 14.01 -6.56
C ILE A 52 -7.20 13.90 -7.62
N ARG A 53 -6.22 13.03 -7.39
CA ARG A 53 -5.10 12.78 -8.32
C ARG A 53 -4.91 11.30 -8.54
N ARG A 54 -4.30 10.93 -9.68
CA ARG A 54 -3.96 9.54 -9.98
C ARG A 54 -2.54 9.25 -9.48
N ALA A 55 -2.38 8.23 -8.66
CA ALA A 55 -1.11 7.95 -8.03
C ALA A 55 -0.76 6.46 -8.04
N GLU A 56 0.54 6.17 -8.16
CA GLU A 56 1.09 4.86 -7.81
C GLU A 56 1.14 4.76 -6.27
N VAL A 57 0.46 3.76 -5.72
CA VAL A 57 0.38 3.52 -4.27
C VAL A 57 1.01 2.19 -3.92
N HIS A 58 1.72 2.16 -2.79
CA HIS A 58 2.37 0.96 -2.26
C HIS A 58 1.81 0.63 -0.87
N TRP A 59 1.62 -0.66 -0.59
CA TRP A 59 1.23 -1.13 0.74
C TRP A 59 1.82 -2.51 1.04
N CYS A 60 1.74 -2.92 2.29
CA CYS A 60 2.01 -4.29 2.72
C CYS A 60 0.71 -4.96 3.14
N GLU A 61 0.49 -6.20 2.77
CA GLU A 61 -0.66 -6.98 3.21
C GLU A 61 -0.30 -8.40 3.55
N ALA A 62 -1.11 -9.00 4.41
CA ALA A 62 -1.08 -10.41 4.72
C ALA A 62 -2.53 -10.92 4.85
N HIS A 63 -2.72 -12.19 4.50
CA HIS A 63 -4.01 -12.86 4.67
C HIS A 63 -4.44 -12.81 6.15
N GLY A 64 -5.71 -12.49 6.39
CA GLY A 64 -6.26 -12.29 7.74
C GLY A 64 -5.90 -10.96 8.43
N ILE A 65 -4.94 -10.19 7.91
CA ILE A 65 -4.50 -8.90 8.50
C ILE A 65 -4.96 -7.69 7.66
N GLY A 66 -5.01 -7.86 6.34
CA GLY A 66 -5.39 -6.80 5.39
C GLY A 66 -4.27 -5.84 5.02
N LYS A 67 -4.63 -4.73 4.37
CA LYS A 67 -3.69 -3.72 3.85
C LYS A 67 -3.15 -2.83 4.97
N ARG A 68 -1.84 -2.64 5.04
CA ARG A 68 -1.11 -1.85 6.05
C ARG A 68 -0.03 -1.01 5.38
N LYS A 69 0.37 0.08 6.06
CA LYS A 69 1.45 0.99 5.61
C LYS A 69 1.25 1.51 4.18
N MET A 70 0.00 1.84 3.83
CA MET A 70 -0.35 2.46 2.54
C MET A 70 0.41 3.79 2.37
N LYS A 71 0.99 4.01 1.19
CA LYS A 71 1.74 5.24 0.85
C LYS A 71 1.59 5.56 -0.63
N ILE A 72 1.48 6.85 -0.95
CA ILE A 72 1.71 7.37 -2.30
C ILE A 72 3.21 7.27 -2.62
N LYS A 73 3.56 6.73 -3.78
CA LYS A 73 4.94 6.73 -4.29
C LYS A 73 5.23 7.84 -5.25
N ARG A 74 4.30 8.10 -6.17
CA ARG A 74 4.36 9.20 -7.12
C ARG A 74 2.97 9.47 -7.68
N PHE A 75 2.76 10.71 -8.08
CA PHE A 75 1.65 11.08 -8.95
C PHE A 75 1.99 10.67 -10.39
N ILE A 76 1.00 10.22 -11.13
CA ILE A 76 1.15 9.73 -12.51
C ILE A 76 0.17 10.41 -13.48
N ASP A 77 -0.53 11.44 -12.99
CA ASP A 77 -1.24 12.46 -13.76
C ASP A 77 -0.32 13.63 -14.14
#